data_AF-A0A6I3UAC3-F1
#
_entry.id   AF-A0A6I3UAC3-F1
#
_cell.length_a   1.000
_cell.length_b   1.000
_cell.length_c   1.000
_cell.angle_alpha   90.00
_cell.angle_beta   90.00
_cell.angle_gamma   90.00
#
_symmetry.space_group_name_H-M   'P 1'
#
loop_
_entity.id
_entity.type
_entity.pdbx_description
1 polymer ?
#
loop_
_entity_poly.entity_id
_entity_poly.type
_entity_poly.pdbx_seq_one_letter_code
_entity_poly.pdbx_strand_id
1 'polypeptide(L)'
;LSSATYLRYFIPNFVFEKKVLYLDSDIVVTSSLTALFDIDLDGYPLGVVPDIPTTDEEFNSGVLLIDTNRWREEDIYRQLFELTIAHHEHVYG
;
A
#
# COMPACT_ATOMS: atom_id res chain seq x y z
N LEU A 1 3.59 -15.35 2.24
CA LEU A 1 2.80 -14.19 2.71
C LEU A 1 1.74 -14.70 3.67
N SER A 2 1.59 -14.09 4.85
CA SER A 2 0.54 -14.49 5.79
C SER A 2 -0.80 -13.87 5.36
N SER A 3 -1.92 -14.43 5.82
CA SER A 3 -3.25 -13.85 5.58
C SER A 3 -3.36 -12.39 6.04
N ALA A 4 -2.59 -11.99 7.05
CA ALA A 4 -2.58 -10.63 7.59
C ALA A 4 -2.03 -9.60 6.59
N THR A 5 -1.04 -9.98 5.76
CA THR A 5 -0.45 -9.09 4.75
C THR A 5 -1.44 -8.67 3.67
N TYR A 6 -2.50 -9.45 3.43
CA TYR A 6 -3.54 -9.11 2.47
C TYR A 6 -4.62 -8.18 3.03
N LEU A 7 -4.69 -8.03 4.36
CA LEU A 7 -5.68 -7.14 4.99
C LEU A 7 -5.50 -5.69 4.54
N ARG A 8 -4.28 -5.28 4.18
CA ARG A 8 -4.03 -3.92 3.68
C ARG A 8 -4.75 -3.61 2.36
N TYR A 9 -5.09 -4.60 1.54
CA TYR A 9 -5.89 -4.37 0.33
C TYR A 9 -7.29 -3.87 0.65
N PHE A 10 -7.80 -4.20 1.84
CA PHE A 10 -9.14 -3.81 2.29
C PHE A 10 -9.15 -2.49 3.05
N ILE A 11 -8.00 -1.79 3.20
CA ILE A 11 -7.94 -0.50 3.88
C ILE A 11 -9.01 0.48 3.35
N PRO A 12 -9.19 0.64 2.02
CA PRO A 12 -10.26 1.49 1.51
C PRO A 12 -11.62 1.07 2.04
N ASN A 13 -11.94 -0.22 2.15
CA ASN A 13 -13.26 -0.67 2.58
C ASN A 13 -13.63 -0.25 4.01
N PHE A 14 -12.65 0.12 4.85
CA PHE A 14 -12.86 0.53 6.24
C PHE A 14 -12.50 2.00 6.52
N VAL A 15 -11.67 2.62 5.68
CA VAL A 15 -11.25 4.02 5.82
C VAL A 15 -11.96 4.87 4.78
N PHE A 16 -12.71 5.88 5.21
CA PHE A 16 -13.57 6.69 4.32
C PHE A 16 -12.92 8.02 3.94
N GLU A 17 -11.85 8.40 4.61
CA GLU A 17 -11.03 9.56 4.31
C GLU A 17 -10.29 9.38 2.99
N LYS A 18 -10.17 10.46 2.22
CA LYS A 18 -9.60 10.43 0.86
C LYS A 18 -8.16 9.93 0.80
N LYS A 19 -7.40 10.11 1.89
CA LYS A 19 -5.99 9.75 1.98
C LYS A 19 -5.71 9.05 3.29
N VAL A 20 -4.93 7.98 3.27
CA VAL A 20 -4.54 7.22 4.46
C VAL A 20 -3.06 6.85 4.40
N LEU A 21 -2.39 6.92 5.55
CA LEU A 21 -1.02 6.44 5.71
C LEU A 21 -1.07 5.10 6.44
N TYR A 22 -0.69 4.03 5.76
CA TYR A 22 -0.51 2.71 6.34
C TYR A 22 0.94 2.53 6.81
N LEU A 23 1.09 1.94 8.00
CA LEU A 23 2.37 1.59 8.60
C LEU A 23 2.28 0.14 9.11
N ASP A 24 3.30 -0.67 8.82
CA ASP A 24 3.47 -1.97 9.45
C ASP A 24 3.63 -1.82 10.98
N SER A 25 3.26 -2.88 11.71
CA SER A 25 3.25 -2.87 13.17
C SER A 25 4.64 -2.96 13.82
N ASP A 26 5.68 -3.24 13.04
CA ASP A 26 7.08 -3.37 13.46
C ASP A 26 7.92 -2.11 13.15
N ILE A 27 7.27 -0.96 12.95
CA ILE A 27 7.91 0.34 12.70
C ILE A 27 7.91 1.21 13.97
N VAL A 28 8.97 2.01 14.15
CA VAL A 28 9.04 3.08 15.15
C VAL A 28 9.05 4.44 14.46
N VAL A 29 8.07 5.29 14.79
CA VAL A 29 7.99 6.67 14.29
C VAL A 29 8.81 7.60 15.18
N THR A 30 9.78 8.30 14.60
CA THR A 30 10.74 9.15 15.35
C THR A 30 10.54 10.64 15.12
N SER A 31 9.64 11.03 14.20
CA SER A 31 9.37 12.42 13.82
C SER A 31 7.91 12.61 13.42
N SER A 32 7.49 13.87 13.26
CA SER A 32 6.14 14.17 12.77
C SER A 32 5.88 13.54 11.40
N LEU A 33 4.66 13.01 11.21
CA LEU A 33 4.18 12.44 9.95
C LEU A 33 3.43 13.46 9.09
N THR A 34 3.23 14.70 9.56
CA THR A 34 2.43 15.72 8.86
C THR A 34 2.85 15.88 7.40
N ALA A 35 4.16 16.00 7.16
CA ALA A 35 4.70 16.17 5.81
C ALA A 35 4.35 15.00 4.86
N LEU A 36 4.17 13.78 5.38
CA LEU A 36 3.77 12.64 4.56
C LEU A 36 2.32 12.77 4.07
N PHE A 37 1.41 13.27 4.90
CA PHE A 37 0.02 13.51 4.49
C PHE A 37 -0.11 14.64 3.48
N ASP A 38 0.81 15.60 3.51
CA ASP A 38 0.85 16.74 2.59
C ASP A 38 1.43 16.40 1.20
N ILE A 39 2.01 15.21 1.03
CA ILE A 39 2.52 14.74 -0.27
C ILE A 39 1.36 14.70 -1.27
N ASP A 40 1.52 15.40 -2.39
CA ASP A 40 0.65 15.26 -3.55
C ASP A 40 1.03 13.96 -4.27
N LEU A 41 0.04 13.12 -4.52
CA LEU A 41 0.23 11.85 -5.21
C LEU A 41 0.22 12.02 -6.74
N ASP A 42 0.05 13.24 -7.26
CA ASP A 42 0.07 13.55 -8.71
C ASP A 42 -0.84 12.64 -9.54
N GLY A 43 -2.01 12.32 -8.99
CA GLY A 43 -2.92 11.38 -9.62
C GLY A 43 -2.38 9.94 -9.72
N TYR A 44 -1.56 9.50 -8.77
CA TYR A 44 -1.29 8.08 -8.55
C TYR A 44 -2.12 7.57 -7.37
N PRO A 45 -2.57 6.29 -7.38
CA PRO A 45 -3.35 5.73 -6.29
C PRO A 45 -2.53 5.47 -5.02
N LEU A 46 -1.20 5.50 -5.12
CA LEU A 46 -0.29 5.05 -4.07
C LEU A 46 1.05 5.81 -4.13
N GLY A 47 1.53 6.26 -2.97
CA GLY A 47 2.90 6.68 -2.72
C GLY A 47 3.62 5.61 -1.90
N VAL A 48 4.84 5.28 -2.30
CA VAL A 48 5.64 4.17 -1.74
C VAL A 48 7.06 4.62 -1.40
N VAL A 49 7.72 3.85 -0.55
CA VAL A 49 9.14 4.02 -0.26
C VAL A 49 9.94 3.03 -1.12
N PRO A 50 10.91 3.47 -1.93
CA PRO A 50 11.77 2.55 -2.69
C PRO A 50 12.50 1.56 -1.79
N ASP A 51 12.67 0.31 -2.24
CA ASP A 51 13.48 -0.67 -1.52
C ASP A 51 14.95 -0.53 -1.94
N ILE A 52 15.74 0.14 -1.11
CA ILE A 52 17.14 0.47 -1.38
C ILE A 52 18.03 -0.60 -0.73
N PRO A 53 19.03 -1.17 -1.45
CA PRO A 53 19.65 -0.67 -2.68
C PRO A 53 19.20 -1.36 -3.98
N THR A 54 18.13 -2.16 -3.96
CA THR A 54 18.05 -3.30 -4.89
C THR A 54 17.42 -3.04 -6.25
N THR A 55 16.66 -1.97 -6.53
CA THR A 55 16.34 -1.48 -7.90
C THR A 55 15.32 -0.33 -7.87
N ASP A 56 15.11 0.35 -9.00
CA ASP A 56 14.02 1.33 -9.21
C ASP A 56 12.62 0.69 -9.34
N GLU A 57 12.52 -0.64 -9.34
CA GLU A 57 11.28 -1.38 -9.61
C GLU A 57 10.65 -1.99 -8.34
N GLU A 58 11.39 -2.07 -7.24
CA GLU A 58 10.92 -2.63 -5.96
C GLU A 58 10.66 -1.53 -4.93
N PHE A 59 9.63 -1.74 -4.09
CA PHE A 59 9.27 -0.81 -3.04
C PHE A 59 8.96 -1.55 -1.73
N ASN A 60 9.26 -0.88 -0.62
CA ASN A 60 8.87 -1.35 0.69
C ASN A 60 7.36 -1.17 0.90
N SER A 61 6.68 -2.27 1.16
CA SER A 61 5.22 -2.28 1.37
C SER A 61 4.78 -1.97 2.80
N GLY A 62 5.72 -1.70 3.71
CA GLY A 62 5.45 -1.41 5.12
C GLY A 62 5.12 0.05 5.41
N VAL A 63 5.35 0.96 4.46
CA VAL A 63 4.90 2.35 4.52
C VAL A 63 4.22 2.71 3.20
N LEU A 64 2.91 2.95 3.25
CA LEU A 64 2.11 3.22 2.06
C LEU A 64 1.25 4.46 2.29
N LEU A 65 1.37 5.46 1.41
CA LEU A 65 0.44 6.58 1.37
C LEU A 65 -0.58 6.31 0.27
N ILE A 66 -1.85 6.25 0.64
CA ILE A 66 -2.89 5.67 -0.18
C ILE A 66 -3.93 6.73 -0.52
N ASP A 67 -4.29 6.88 -1.80
CA ASP A 67 -5.51 7.56 -2.21
C ASP A 67 -6.67 6.57 -2.21
N THR A 68 -7.52 6.65 -1.19
CA THR A 68 -8.62 5.70 -1.02
C THR A 68 -9.76 5.93 -2.01
N ASN A 69 -9.91 7.15 -2.54
CA ASN A 69 -10.94 7.45 -3.53
C ASN A 69 -10.58 6.77 -4.84
N ARG A 70 -9.34 6.96 -5.31
CA ARG A 70 -8.86 6.29 -6.52
C ARG A 70 -8.85 4.77 -6.37
N TRP A 71 -8.43 4.26 -5.22
CA TRP A 71 -8.46 2.82 -4.96
C TRP A 71 -9.86 2.23 -5.13
N ARG A 72 -10.91 2.95 -4.71
CA ARG A 72 -12.30 2.57 -4.92
C ARG A 72 -12.76 2.74 -6.36
N GLU A 73 -12.50 3.90 -6.96
CA GLU A 73 -12.93 4.24 -8.33
C GLU A 73 -12.36 3.27 -9.37
N GLU A 74 -11.12 2.82 -9.17
CA GLU A 74 -10.41 1.91 -10.06
C GLU A 74 -10.54 0.43 -9.63
N ASP A 75 -11.27 0.11 -8.56
CA ASP A 75 -11.44 -1.25 -8.03
C ASP A 75 -10.08 -1.97 -7.77
N ILE A 76 -9.04 -1.22 -7.36
CA ILE A 76 -7.67 -1.76 -7.25
C ILE A 76 -7.60 -2.87 -6.17
N TYR A 77 -8.47 -2.87 -5.15
CA TYR A 77 -8.51 -3.96 -4.16
C TYR A 77 -8.77 -5.31 -4.84
N ARG A 78 -9.68 -5.32 -5.82
CA ARG A 78 -10.08 -6.53 -6.54
C ARG A 78 -8.99 -6.96 -7.51
N GLN A 79 -8.38 -6.01 -8.21
CA GLN A 79 -7.23 -6.28 -9.06
C GLN A 79 -6.08 -6.93 -8.29
N LEU A 80 -5.72 -6.37 -7.12
CA LEU A 80 -4.66 -6.93 -6.25
C LEU A 80 -5.04 -8.31 -5.70
N PHE A 81 -6.31 -8.51 -5.35
CA PHE A 81 -6.81 -9.80 -4.87
C PHE A 81 -6.77 -10.87 -5.97
N GLU A 82 -7.21 -10.56 -7.19
CA GLU A 82 -7.18 -11.45 -8.35
C GLU A 82 -5.74 -11.78 -8.77
N LEU A 83 -4.85 -10.79 -8.83
CA LEU A 83 -3.41 -11.00 -9.06
C LEU A 83 -2.79 -11.91 -7.99
N THR A 84 -3.16 -11.71 -6.73
CA THR A 84 -2.70 -12.56 -5.64
C THR A 84 -3.16 -14.01 -5.87
N ILE A 85 -4.44 -14.26 -6.16
CA ILE A 85 -4.93 -15.62 -6.45
C ILE A 85 -4.16 -16.25 -7.62
N ALA A 86 -4.00 -15.51 -8.72
CA ALA A 86 -3.35 -15.99 -9.93
C ALA A 86 -1.87 -16.35 -9.73
N HIS A 87 -1.16 -15.65 -8.84
CA HIS A 87 0.28 -15.79 -8.66
C HIS A 87 0.72 -16.37 -7.32
N HIS A 88 -0.20 -16.65 -6.37
CA HIS A 88 0.19 -17.15 -5.04
C HIS A 88 0.91 -18.51 -5.07
N GLU A 89 0.73 -19.32 -6.12
CA GLU A 89 1.42 -20.61 -6.30
C GLU A 89 2.85 -20.47 -6.84
N HIS A 90 3.23 -19.34 -7.45
CA HIS A 90 4.56 -19.18 -8.09
C HIS A 90 5.67 -18.69 -7.15
N VAL A 91 5.35 -18.34 -5.90
CA VAL A 91 6.32 -17.85 -4.91
C VAL A 91 6.59 -18.90 -3.82
N TYR A 92 5.91 -20.05 -3.87
CA TYR A 92 6.08 -21.18 -2.95
C TYR A 92 6.14 -22.53 -3.68
N GLY A 93 7.04 -22.62 -4.65
CA GLY A 93 7.57 -23.88 -5.19
C GLY A 93 9.07 -23.96 -4.94
#